data_AF-J3SFQ8-F1
#
_entry.id   AF-J3SFQ8-F1
#
_cell.length_a   1.000
_cell.length_b   1.000
_cell.length_c   1.000
_cell.angle_alpha   90.00
_cell.angle_beta   90.00
_cell.angle_gamma   90.00
#
_symmetry.space_group_name_H-M   'P 1'
#
loop_
_entity.id
_entity.type
_entity.pdbx_description
1 polymer ?
#
loop_
_entity_poly.entity_id
_entity_poly.type
_entity_poly.pdbx_seq_one_letter_code
_entity_poly.pdbx_strand_id
1 'polypeptide(L)'
;MPGLHFFPSKEIFSSPEPLLLASMLYCSSIRGSAEHASLAPGYFKVLGCAISQLSIPGSELAIPFDDPVTSEAIAFHSVLGLVLASLLNEAKVRETGLWISIAYNLILEHCPPQIDENIFDWPKIFKGVQIVDLEHASLHLTCPVVPIEPPFSALQIPHHDPLYRLSRMMHTGLSRFSGRGLPTIWSCFTSNFGTSVPSSIPFTPIDAAVIRDWARSLDDWLVEFAKTGDETDQQRTPVFRQYVLHRLVVLSIYHPARGCNLQSNSITLHEQHELLVSARATLKLHVNDRSIWSNWDLVMITWAALIVLQGVEAGAGEQDGTFLPLASSHSSPLTRHRLSKCPHTYGSAA
;
A
#
# COMPACT_ATOMS: atom_id res chain seq x y z
N MET A 1 9.19 15.59 7.01
CA MET A 1 8.47 14.38 6.58
C MET A 1 9.49 13.32 6.16
N PRO A 2 9.33 12.03 6.50
CA PRO A 2 10.20 11.01 5.95
C PRO A 2 10.03 10.90 4.43
N GLY A 3 11.07 10.45 3.73
CA GLY A 3 11.01 10.25 2.29
C GLY A 3 9.91 9.25 1.91
N LEU A 4 9.15 9.59 0.87
CA LEU A 4 8.18 8.73 0.21
C LEU A 4 8.85 8.11 -1.02
N HIS A 5 8.35 6.97 -1.53
CA HIS A 5 8.99 6.31 -2.67
C HIS A 5 8.98 7.17 -3.95
N PHE A 6 8.01 8.08 -4.12
CA PHE A 6 7.98 9.10 -5.18
C PHE A 6 8.57 10.46 -4.77
N PHE A 7 8.86 10.64 -3.48
CA PHE A 7 9.42 11.86 -2.89
C PHE A 7 10.53 11.49 -1.89
N PRO A 8 11.67 10.95 -2.36
CA PRO A 8 12.63 10.24 -1.50
C PRO A 8 13.43 11.16 -0.57
N SER A 9 13.51 12.44 -0.92
CA SER A 9 14.17 13.47 -0.11
C SER A 9 13.39 13.73 1.18
N LYS A 10 14.13 13.95 2.27
CA LYS A 10 13.54 14.41 3.52
C LYS A 10 13.16 15.87 3.37
N GLU A 11 11.86 16.15 3.42
CA GLU A 11 11.34 17.51 3.37
C GLU A 11 11.15 18.13 4.76
N ILE A 12 11.45 19.44 4.84
CA ILE A 12 11.25 20.26 6.03
C ILE A 12 10.27 21.37 5.68
N PHE A 13 9.12 21.38 6.34
CA PHE A 13 8.11 22.42 6.20
C PHE A 13 8.15 23.31 7.44
N SER A 14 8.47 24.60 7.25
CA SER A 14 8.53 25.58 8.35
C SER A 14 7.13 26.04 8.80
N SER A 15 6.15 26.03 7.88
CA SER A 15 4.77 26.41 8.14
C SER A 15 3.83 25.53 7.30
N PRO A 16 3.63 24.25 7.67
CA PRO A 16 2.73 23.36 6.94
C PRO A 16 1.27 23.80 7.09
N GLU A 17 0.51 23.71 6.00
CA GLU A 17 -0.94 23.96 6.05
C GLU A 17 -1.66 22.95 6.96
N PRO A 18 -2.83 23.29 7.52
CA PRO A 18 -3.52 22.47 8.53
C PRO A 18 -3.69 20.99 8.15
N LEU A 19 -4.04 20.70 6.89
CA LEU A 19 -4.21 19.33 6.43
C LEU A 19 -2.88 18.56 6.39
N LEU A 20 -1.83 19.17 5.86
CA LEU A 20 -0.49 18.56 5.84
C LEU A 20 0.02 18.31 7.25
N LEU A 21 -0.16 19.27 8.16
CA LEU A 21 0.21 19.14 9.57
C LEU A 21 -0.53 17.99 10.25
N ALA A 22 -1.86 17.91 10.06
CA ALA A 22 -2.66 16.81 10.61
C ALA A 22 -2.20 15.45 10.09
N SER A 23 -1.92 15.33 8.79
CA SER A 23 -1.38 14.11 8.19
C SER A 23 0.00 13.74 8.74
N MET A 24 0.89 14.72 8.91
CA MET A 24 2.23 14.50 9.48
C MET A 24 2.16 14.04 10.94
N LEU A 25 1.28 14.64 11.75
CA LEU A 25 1.06 14.27 13.15
C LEU A 25 0.45 12.87 13.26
N TYR A 26 -0.56 12.55 12.44
CA TYR A 26 -1.12 11.21 12.37
C TYR A 26 -0.07 10.17 11.98
N CYS A 27 0.69 10.42 10.91
CA CYS A 27 1.80 9.56 10.47
C CYS A 27 2.82 9.30 11.58
N SER A 28 3.24 10.37 12.25
CA SER A 28 4.22 10.28 13.33
C SER A 28 3.68 9.52 14.53
N SER A 29 2.38 9.68 14.85
CA SER A 29 1.75 8.99 15.97
C SER A 29 1.66 7.48 15.77
N ILE A 30 1.23 7.01 14.59
CA ILE A 30 1.07 5.58 14.32
C ILE A 30 2.41 4.83 14.15
N ARG A 31 3.49 5.57 13.89
CA ARG A 31 4.85 5.03 13.75
C ARG A 31 5.76 5.33 14.95
N GLY A 32 5.22 6.02 15.95
CA GLY A 32 5.97 6.47 17.12
C GLY A 32 6.04 5.43 18.23
N SER A 33 6.54 5.84 19.40
CA SER A 33 6.47 5.01 20.61
C SER A 33 5.02 4.73 21.03
N ALA A 34 4.82 3.79 21.96
CA ALA A 34 3.49 3.46 22.49
C ALA A 34 2.72 4.70 23.02
N GLU A 35 3.44 5.67 23.59
CA GLU A 35 2.86 6.94 24.06
C GLU A 35 2.33 7.79 22.90
N HIS A 36 3.11 7.94 21.82
CA HIS A 36 2.66 8.65 20.61
C HIS A 36 1.51 7.93 19.91
N ALA A 37 1.54 6.59 19.87
CA ALA A 37 0.48 5.79 19.27
C ALA A 37 -0.87 5.99 19.97
N SER A 38 -0.87 6.31 21.28
CA SER A 38 -2.10 6.65 22.02
C SER A 38 -2.80 7.91 21.51
N LEU A 39 -2.07 8.83 20.85
CA LEU A 39 -2.59 10.06 20.26
C LEU A 39 -3.20 9.85 18.87
N ALA A 40 -2.87 8.74 18.21
CA ALA A 40 -3.27 8.47 16.83
C ALA A 40 -4.79 8.56 16.57
N PRO A 41 -5.68 8.06 17.46
CA PRO A 41 -7.12 8.22 17.25
C PRO A 41 -7.57 9.69 17.23
N GLY A 42 -6.96 10.53 18.07
CA GLY A 42 -7.22 11.96 18.11
C GLY A 42 -6.78 12.66 16.83
N TYR A 43 -5.55 12.41 16.38
CA TYR A 43 -5.05 12.95 15.12
C TYR A 43 -5.83 12.44 13.91
N PHE A 44 -6.25 11.17 13.91
CA PHE A 44 -7.10 10.63 12.85
C PHE A 44 -8.45 11.37 12.76
N LYS A 45 -9.07 11.67 13.91
CA LYS A 45 -10.30 12.46 13.93
C LYS A 45 -10.11 13.85 13.34
N VAL A 46 -9.04 14.55 13.74
CA VAL A 46 -8.70 15.89 13.21
C VAL A 46 -8.43 15.81 11.70
N LEU A 47 -7.66 14.83 11.25
CA LEU A 47 -7.38 14.59 9.84
C LEU A 47 -8.65 14.36 9.03
N GLY A 48 -9.55 13.47 9.50
CA GLY A 48 -10.83 13.22 8.84
C GLY A 48 -11.70 14.48 8.76
N CYS A 49 -11.75 15.29 9.83
CA CYS A 49 -12.42 16.57 9.81
C CYS A 49 -11.80 17.52 8.77
N ALA A 50 -10.48 17.66 8.74
CA ALA A 50 -9.78 18.52 7.78
C ALA A 50 -10.05 18.10 6.32
N ILE A 51 -9.98 16.80 6.01
CA ILE A 51 -10.31 16.28 4.68
C ILE A 51 -11.76 16.59 4.31
N SER A 52 -12.71 16.42 5.24
CA SER A 52 -14.12 16.70 4.97
C SER A 52 -14.39 18.18 4.65
N GLN A 53 -13.63 19.11 5.22
CA GLN A 53 -13.77 20.55 4.96
C GLN A 53 -13.42 20.90 3.51
N LEU A 54 -12.49 20.17 2.86
CA LEU A 54 -12.16 20.38 1.44
C LEU A 54 -13.35 20.15 0.50
N SER A 55 -14.34 19.38 0.93
CA SER A 55 -15.56 19.10 0.16
C SER A 55 -16.71 20.07 0.48
N ILE A 56 -16.52 21.01 1.41
CA ILE A 56 -17.53 21.98 1.84
C ILE A 56 -17.21 23.35 1.24
N PRO A 57 -18.06 23.90 0.36
CA PRO A 57 -17.85 25.23 -0.20
C PRO A 57 -17.77 26.31 0.90
N GLY A 58 -16.75 27.16 0.84
CA GLY A 58 -16.57 28.26 1.81
C GLY A 58 -16.15 27.82 3.21
N SER A 59 -15.65 26.59 3.37
CA SER A 59 -15.08 26.11 4.63
C SER A 59 -13.82 26.87 5.04
N GLU A 60 -13.38 26.67 6.28
CA GLU A 60 -12.12 27.23 6.79
C GLU A 60 -10.88 26.71 6.04
N LEU A 61 -10.98 25.55 5.38
CA LEU A 61 -9.93 24.97 4.55
C LEU A 61 -10.22 25.11 3.05
N ALA A 62 -11.21 25.93 2.67
CA ALA A 62 -11.46 26.21 1.27
C ALA A 62 -10.25 26.94 0.68
N ILE A 63 -9.79 26.46 -0.48
CA ILE A 63 -8.65 27.05 -1.16
C ILE A 63 -9.13 28.29 -1.91
N PRO A 64 -8.57 29.48 -1.62
CA PRO A 64 -9.01 30.70 -2.28
C PRO A 64 -8.59 30.69 -3.76
N PHE A 65 -9.41 31.31 -4.62
CA PHE A 65 -9.10 31.54 -6.04
C PHE A 65 -8.51 32.93 -6.29
N ASP A 66 -8.55 33.81 -5.30
CA ASP A 66 -8.27 35.24 -5.47
C ASP A 66 -6.76 35.55 -5.60
N ASP A 67 -5.90 34.69 -5.05
CA ASP A 67 -4.45 34.80 -5.12
C ASP A 67 -3.81 33.49 -5.61
N PRO A 68 -3.36 33.42 -6.88
CA PRO A 68 -2.78 32.20 -7.47
C PRO A 68 -1.58 31.65 -6.70
N VAL A 69 -0.73 32.50 -6.14
CA VAL A 69 0.51 32.05 -5.47
C VAL A 69 0.19 31.38 -4.13
N THR A 70 -0.66 32.02 -3.33
CA THR A 70 -1.13 31.43 -2.06
C THR A 70 -1.99 30.19 -2.32
N SER A 71 -2.84 30.23 -3.34
CA SER A 71 -3.69 29.10 -3.75
C SER A 71 -2.86 27.88 -4.13
N GLU A 72 -1.81 28.07 -4.93
CA GLU A 72 -0.88 27.00 -5.34
C GLU A 72 -0.24 26.33 -4.12
N ALA A 73 0.32 27.12 -3.20
CA ALA A 73 0.99 26.61 -2.00
C ALA A 73 0.03 25.80 -1.10
N ILE A 74 -1.18 26.31 -0.89
CA ILE A 74 -2.20 25.64 -0.08
C ILE A 74 -2.65 24.34 -0.76
N ALA A 75 -2.88 24.37 -2.07
CA ALA A 75 -3.27 23.21 -2.85
C ALA A 75 -2.18 22.13 -2.84
N PHE A 76 -0.93 22.50 -3.07
CA PHE A 76 0.19 21.57 -3.04
C PHE A 76 0.32 20.87 -1.67
N HIS A 77 0.29 21.64 -0.57
CA HIS A 77 0.30 21.07 0.78
C HIS A 77 -0.93 20.20 1.05
N SER A 78 -2.11 20.59 0.57
CA SER A 78 -3.34 19.81 0.73
C SER A 78 -3.27 18.46 0.01
N VAL A 79 -2.80 18.46 -1.25
CA VAL A 79 -2.59 17.24 -2.04
C VAL A 79 -1.56 16.34 -1.37
N LEU A 80 -0.42 16.87 -0.94
CA LEU A 80 0.59 16.09 -0.20
C LEU A 80 0.00 15.51 1.11
N GLY A 81 -0.80 16.30 1.83
CA GLY A 81 -1.51 15.87 3.02
C GLY A 81 -2.49 14.72 2.74
N LEU A 82 -3.23 14.77 1.64
CA LEU A 82 -4.14 13.70 1.19
C LEU A 82 -3.38 12.44 0.80
N VAL A 83 -2.27 12.58 0.07
CA VAL A 83 -1.42 11.43 -0.30
C VAL A 83 -0.88 10.73 0.95
N LEU A 84 -0.36 11.48 1.93
CA LEU A 84 0.05 10.92 3.21
C LEU A 84 -1.12 10.24 3.95
N ALA A 85 -2.29 10.88 3.98
CA ALA A 85 -3.46 10.32 4.65
C ALA A 85 -3.87 8.98 4.01
N SER A 86 -3.90 8.91 2.69
CA SER A 86 -4.26 7.72 1.93
C SER A 86 -3.25 6.59 2.14
N LEU A 87 -1.95 6.86 1.99
CA LEU A 87 -0.87 5.88 2.20
C LEU A 87 -0.96 5.14 3.55
N LEU A 88 -1.49 5.79 4.59
CA LEU A 88 -1.57 5.24 5.95
C LEU A 88 -2.91 4.60 6.27
N ASN A 89 -3.92 4.80 5.42
CA ASN A 89 -5.30 4.42 5.70
C ASN A 89 -5.93 3.58 4.59
N GLU A 90 -5.24 3.31 3.49
CA GLU A 90 -5.64 2.31 2.50
C GLU A 90 -6.04 1.00 3.17
N ALA A 91 -7.08 0.33 2.69
CA ALA A 91 -7.66 -0.86 3.32
C ALA A 91 -8.31 -0.63 4.71
N LYS A 92 -7.82 0.30 5.53
CA LYS A 92 -8.36 0.63 6.85
C LYS A 92 -9.59 1.54 6.79
N VAL A 93 -9.57 2.54 5.91
CA VAL A 93 -10.63 3.54 5.76
C VAL A 93 -11.27 3.39 4.39
N ARG A 94 -12.58 3.17 4.39
CA ARG A 94 -13.37 2.93 3.17
C ARG A 94 -13.36 4.15 2.24
N GLU A 95 -13.34 5.35 2.81
CA GLU A 95 -13.43 6.62 2.10
C GLU A 95 -12.10 7.03 1.42
N THR A 96 -11.03 6.23 1.54
CA THR A 96 -9.71 6.55 0.97
C THR A 96 -9.75 6.84 -0.53
N GLY A 97 -10.56 6.10 -1.32
CA GLY A 97 -10.75 6.37 -2.74
C GLY A 97 -11.34 7.77 -3.04
N LEU A 98 -12.17 8.31 -2.14
CA LEU A 98 -12.69 9.67 -2.25
C LEU A 98 -11.57 10.70 -1.99
N TRP A 99 -10.70 10.43 -1.03
CA TRP A 99 -9.57 11.32 -0.71
C TRP A 99 -8.59 11.44 -1.88
N ILE A 100 -8.34 10.33 -2.57
CA ILE A 100 -7.53 10.27 -3.80
C ILE A 100 -8.17 11.09 -4.92
N SER A 101 -9.50 10.97 -5.08
CA SER A 101 -10.24 11.76 -6.08
C SER A 101 -10.21 13.27 -5.77
N ILE A 102 -10.33 13.65 -4.50
CA ILE A 102 -10.17 15.05 -4.06
C ILE A 102 -8.75 15.54 -4.40
N ALA A 103 -7.72 14.75 -4.09
CA ALA A 103 -6.33 15.10 -4.39
C ALA A 103 -6.10 15.34 -5.89
N TYR A 104 -6.65 14.46 -6.74
CA TYR A 104 -6.55 14.61 -8.19
C TYR A 104 -7.28 15.86 -8.69
N ASN A 105 -8.49 16.16 -8.20
CA ASN A 105 -9.22 17.38 -8.58
C ASN A 105 -8.45 18.65 -8.18
N LEU A 106 -7.86 18.69 -6.99
CA LEU A 106 -7.04 19.82 -6.55
C LEU A 106 -5.84 20.06 -7.47
N ILE A 107 -5.21 18.98 -7.98
CA ILE A 107 -4.14 19.10 -9.00
C ILE A 107 -4.69 19.73 -10.27
N LEU A 108 -5.85 19.29 -10.76
CA LEU A 108 -6.44 19.83 -11.99
C LEU A 108 -6.83 21.31 -11.87
N GLU A 109 -7.26 21.74 -10.68
CA GLU A 109 -7.74 23.09 -10.43
C GLU A 109 -6.60 24.09 -10.14
N HIS A 110 -5.54 23.66 -9.45
CA HIS A 110 -4.54 24.58 -8.88
C HIS A 110 -3.11 24.38 -9.40
N CYS A 111 -2.82 23.34 -10.17
CA CYS A 111 -1.50 23.21 -10.79
C CYS A 111 -1.29 24.31 -11.84
N PRO A 112 -0.23 25.13 -11.74
CA PRO A 112 0.01 26.20 -12.70
C PRO A 112 0.45 25.65 -14.06
N PRO A 113 0.26 26.42 -15.15
CA PRO A 113 0.69 26.02 -16.49
C PRO A 113 2.22 26.01 -16.65
N GLN A 114 2.94 26.82 -15.88
CA GLN A 114 4.39 26.77 -15.76
C GLN A 114 4.76 26.44 -14.31
N ILE A 115 5.57 25.41 -14.11
CA ILE A 115 5.99 24.92 -12.80
C ILE A 115 7.42 25.34 -12.54
N ASP A 116 7.67 25.85 -11.33
CA ASP A 116 9.01 25.93 -10.77
C ASP A 116 9.23 24.74 -9.82
N GLU A 117 9.92 23.71 -10.34
CA GLU A 117 10.20 22.47 -9.61
C GLU A 117 11.05 22.69 -8.35
N ASN A 118 11.72 23.85 -8.22
CA ASN A 118 12.47 24.19 -7.00
C ASN A 118 11.55 24.62 -5.84
N ILE A 119 10.30 24.99 -6.15
CA ILE A 119 9.31 25.43 -5.18
C ILE A 119 8.32 24.30 -4.92
N PHE A 120 7.63 23.84 -5.97
CA PHE A 120 6.59 22.82 -5.89
C PHE A 120 6.73 21.82 -7.03
N ASP A 121 7.12 20.59 -6.72
CA ASP A 121 7.29 19.52 -7.69
C ASP A 121 5.96 18.79 -7.95
N TRP A 122 5.08 19.45 -8.70
CA TRP A 122 3.78 18.93 -9.11
C TRP A 122 3.85 17.59 -9.87
N PRO A 123 4.81 17.34 -10.79
CA PRO A 123 4.95 16.04 -11.45
C PRO A 123 5.20 14.90 -10.46
N LYS A 124 6.07 15.10 -9.46
CA LYS A 124 6.31 14.08 -8.42
C LYS A 124 5.08 13.86 -7.55
N ILE A 125 4.35 14.91 -7.19
CA ILE A 125 3.12 14.78 -6.40
C ILE A 125 2.03 14.05 -7.19
N PHE A 126 1.84 14.39 -8.47
CA PHE A 126 0.90 13.69 -9.34
C PHE A 126 1.24 12.20 -9.44
N LYS A 127 2.52 11.86 -9.63
CA LYS A 127 3.01 10.47 -9.57
C LYS A 127 2.64 9.79 -8.24
N GLY A 128 2.78 10.50 -7.12
CA GLY A 128 2.37 10.00 -5.81
C GLY A 128 0.88 9.68 -5.72
N VAL A 129 0.01 10.56 -6.24
CA VAL A 129 -1.44 10.31 -6.31
C VAL A 129 -1.73 9.09 -7.18
N GLN A 130 -1.07 8.95 -8.35
CA GLN A 130 -1.23 7.79 -9.22
C GLN A 130 -0.85 6.47 -8.54
N ILE A 131 0.25 6.45 -7.79
CA ILE A 131 0.70 5.24 -7.10
C ILE A 131 -0.28 4.85 -5.99
N VAL A 132 -0.71 5.80 -5.17
CA VAL A 132 -1.70 5.55 -4.10
C VAL A 132 -3.03 5.05 -4.68
N ASP A 133 -3.49 5.64 -5.79
CA ASP A 133 -4.70 5.18 -6.48
C ASP A 133 -4.57 3.75 -7.00
N LEU A 134 -3.41 3.41 -7.57
CA LEU A 134 -3.12 2.08 -8.07
C LEU A 134 -3.02 1.05 -6.94
N GLU A 135 -2.32 1.38 -5.85
CA GLU A 135 -2.21 0.57 -4.64
C GLU A 135 -3.63 0.31 -4.07
N HIS A 136 -4.43 1.37 -3.89
CA HIS A 136 -5.81 1.28 -3.45
C HIS A 136 -6.67 0.39 -4.37
N ALA A 137 -6.65 0.66 -5.69
CA ALA A 137 -7.44 -0.07 -6.67
C ALA A 137 -7.05 -1.56 -6.74
N SER A 138 -5.78 -1.88 -6.54
CA SER A 138 -5.29 -3.27 -6.58
C SER A 138 -5.84 -4.13 -5.44
N LEU A 139 -6.00 -3.56 -4.22
CA LEU A 139 -6.58 -4.28 -3.07
C LEU A 139 -8.05 -4.62 -3.27
N HIS A 140 -8.73 -3.83 -4.09
CA HIS A 140 -10.16 -3.96 -4.36
C HIS A 140 -10.47 -4.53 -5.75
N LEU A 141 -9.46 -4.79 -6.58
CA LEU A 141 -9.62 -5.15 -8.00
C LEU A 141 -10.63 -4.22 -8.70
N THR A 142 -10.42 -2.91 -8.54
CA THR A 142 -11.20 -1.86 -9.20
C THR A 142 -10.35 -1.16 -10.26
N CYS A 143 -10.96 -0.30 -11.07
CA CYS A 143 -10.20 0.56 -11.96
C CYS A 143 -9.63 1.74 -11.14
N PRO A 144 -8.36 2.13 -11.36
CA PRO A 144 -7.85 3.41 -10.89
C PRO A 144 -8.71 4.57 -11.44
N VAL A 145 -8.89 5.61 -10.63
CA VAL A 145 -9.62 6.84 -11.00
C VAL A 145 -8.69 7.85 -11.69
N VAL A 146 -7.42 7.87 -11.31
CA VAL A 146 -6.41 8.79 -11.82
C VAL A 146 -5.86 8.24 -13.14
N PRO A 147 -5.87 9.03 -14.23
CA PRO A 147 -5.43 8.55 -15.53
C PRO A 147 -3.94 8.21 -15.54
N ILE A 148 -3.56 7.22 -16.36
CA ILE A 148 -2.16 6.83 -16.59
C ILE A 148 -1.35 7.98 -17.16
N GLU A 149 -1.87 8.60 -18.23
CA GLU A 149 -1.17 9.68 -18.92
C GLU A 149 -1.54 11.01 -18.24
N PRO A 150 -0.55 11.87 -17.95
CA PRO A 150 -0.81 13.16 -17.35
C PRO A 150 -1.75 14.01 -18.21
N PRO A 151 -2.70 14.74 -17.59
CA PRO A 151 -3.74 15.46 -18.32
C PRO A 151 -3.22 16.68 -19.09
N PHE A 152 -2.05 17.21 -18.73
CA PHE A 152 -1.40 18.33 -19.40
C PHE A 152 0.12 18.30 -19.20
N SER A 153 0.85 19.03 -20.07
CA SER A 153 2.30 18.94 -20.18
C SER A 153 3.06 19.30 -18.91
N ALA A 154 2.50 20.18 -18.07
CA ALA A 154 3.14 20.59 -16.82
C ALA A 154 3.33 19.40 -15.86
N LEU A 155 2.43 18.40 -15.90
CA LEU A 155 2.51 17.20 -15.04
C LEU A 155 3.30 16.06 -15.67
N GLN A 156 4.00 16.30 -16.78
CA GLN A 156 4.59 15.19 -17.52
C GLN A 156 5.75 14.53 -16.76
N ILE A 157 5.67 13.22 -16.61
CA ILE A 157 6.70 12.39 -15.98
C ILE A 157 7.57 11.76 -17.07
N PRO A 158 8.91 11.81 -16.97
CA PRO A 158 9.77 11.20 -17.97
C PRO A 158 9.47 9.71 -18.19
N HIS A 159 9.39 9.27 -19.45
CA HIS A 159 9.08 7.86 -19.78
C HIS A 159 10.12 6.85 -19.27
N HIS A 160 11.34 7.31 -18.98
CA HIS A 160 12.40 6.48 -18.42
C HIS A 160 12.35 6.39 -16.89
N ASP A 161 11.47 7.15 -16.23
CA ASP A 161 11.27 7.06 -14.78
C ASP A 161 10.82 5.63 -14.41
N PRO A 162 11.55 4.95 -13.51
CA PRO A 162 11.33 3.54 -13.26
C PRO A 162 9.96 3.27 -12.59
N LEU A 163 9.51 4.18 -11.70
CA LEU A 163 8.21 4.08 -11.04
C LEU A 163 7.07 4.38 -11.99
N TYR A 164 7.26 5.33 -12.93
CA TYR A 164 6.26 5.59 -13.97
C TYR A 164 6.05 4.36 -14.84
N ARG A 165 7.14 3.75 -15.35
CA ARG A 165 7.05 2.51 -16.15
C ARG A 165 6.34 1.38 -15.40
N LEU A 166 6.70 1.17 -14.13
CA LEU A 166 6.08 0.17 -13.28
C LEU A 166 4.58 0.44 -13.09
N SER A 167 4.21 1.69 -12.80
CA SER A 167 2.82 2.12 -12.62
C SER A 167 1.98 1.90 -13.88
N ARG A 168 2.52 2.19 -15.08
CA ARG A 168 1.84 1.94 -16.36
C ARG A 168 1.54 0.46 -16.58
N MET A 169 2.53 -0.40 -16.31
CA MET A 169 2.36 -1.85 -16.43
C MET A 169 1.28 -2.35 -15.46
N MET A 170 1.29 -1.84 -14.24
CA MET A 170 0.30 -2.20 -13.24
C MET A 170 -1.11 -1.74 -13.61
N HIS A 171 -1.26 -0.49 -14.04
CA HIS A 171 -2.55 0.04 -14.46
C HIS A 171 -3.13 -0.71 -15.67
N THR A 172 -2.27 -1.06 -16.64
CA THR A 172 -2.68 -1.85 -17.83
C THR A 172 -3.11 -3.25 -17.43
N GLY A 173 -2.32 -3.95 -16.61
CA GLY A 173 -2.63 -5.30 -16.16
C GLY A 173 -3.88 -5.36 -15.28
N LEU A 174 -4.01 -4.44 -14.32
CA LEU A 174 -5.13 -4.40 -13.38
C LEU A 174 -6.47 -4.23 -14.09
N SER A 175 -6.52 -3.38 -15.13
CA SER A 175 -7.74 -3.14 -15.93
C SER A 175 -8.38 -4.41 -16.51
N ARG A 176 -7.61 -5.49 -16.71
CA ARG A 176 -8.12 -6.79 -17.19
C ARG A 176 -8.92 -7.56 -16.15
N PHE A 177 -8.70 -7.26 -14.88
CA PHE A 177 -9.33 -7.94 -13.74
C PHE A 177 -10.29 -7.03 -12.96
N SER A 178 -10.18 -5.72 -13.16
CA SER A 178 -11.05 -4.73 -12.53
C SER A 178 -12.54 -5.00 -12.79
N GLY A 179 -13.35 -4.93 -11.74
CA GLY A 179 -14.82 -5.03 -11.85
C GLY A 179 -15.36 -6.43 -12.17
N ARG A 180 -14.51 -7.47 -12.19
CA ARG A 180 -14.95 -8.87 -12.42
C ARG A 180 -15.64 -9.52 -11.22
N GLY A 181 -15.72 -8.85 -10.07
CA GLY A 181 -16.32 -9.40 -8.85
C GLY A 181 -15.57 -10.59 -8.25
N LEU A 182 -14.27 -10.70 -8.56
CA LEU A 182 -13.39 -11.70 -7.94
C LEU A 182 -13.20 -11.38 -6.45
N PRO A 183 -13.12 -12.39 -5.56
CA PRO A 183 -12.62 -12.17 -4.21
C PRO A 183 -11.24 -11.52 -4.28
N THR A 184 -11.04 -10.48 -3.48
CA THR A 184 -9.80 -9.69 -3.48
C THR A 184 -8.92 -10.09 -2.31
N ILE A 185 -7.63 -9.74 -2.35
CA ILE A 185 -6.71 -9.94 -1.22
C ILE A 185 -7.31 -9.32 0.06
N TRP A 186 -7.90 -8.11 -0.03
CA TRP A 186 -8.52 -7.45 1.12
C TRP A 186 -9.77 -8.16 1.66
N SER A 187 -10.53 -8.81 0.78
CA SER A 187 -11.69 -9.61 1.20
C SER A 187 -11.31 -10.76 2.14
N CYS A 188 -10.10 -11.31 2.03
CA CYS A 188 -9.58 -12.35 2.93
C CYS A 188 -9.37 -11.87 4.37
N PHE A 189 -9.12 -10.58 4.57
CA PHE A 189 -8.89 -9.99 5.89
C PHE A 189 -10.18 -9.44 6.53
N THR A 190 -11.20 -9.16 5.72
CA THR A 190 -12.43 -8.48 6.16
C THR A 190 -13.66 -9.38 6.17
N SER A 191 -13.64 -10.49 5.43
CA SER A 191 -14.77 -11.42 5.43
C SER A 191 -14.88 -12.14 6.77
N ASN A 192 -16.02 -12.01 7.44
CA ASN A 192 -16.42 -13.01 8.43
C ASN A 192 -16.42 -14.36 7.72
N PHE A 193 -15.53 -15.27 8.12
CA PHE A 193 -15.40 -16.62 7.58
C PHE A 193 -16.77 -17.32 7.56
N GLY A 194 -17.52 -17.22 6.46
CA GLY A 194 -18.90 -17.73 6.41
C GLY A 194 -19.74 -17.28 5.21
N THR A 195 -19.46 -16.14 4.59
CA THR A 195 -20.22 -15.66 3.41
C THR A 195 -19.28 -15.26 2.28
N SER A 196 -18.49 -16.20 1.75
CA SER A 196 -17.91 -16.01 0.42
C SER A 196 -19.03 -16.15 -0.59
N VAL A 197 -19.53 -15.05 -1.14
CA VAL A 197 -20.34 -15.14 -2.36
C VAL A 197 -19.41 -15.72 -3.42
N PRO A 198 -19.69 -16.92 -3.98
CA PRO A 198 -18.83 -17.48 -4.99
C PRO A 198 -18.83 -16.51 -6.18
N SER A 199 -17.64 -16.13 -6.64
CA SER A 199 -17.49 -15.43 -7.92
C SER A 199 -18.21 -16.26 -8.99
N SER A 200 -19.20 -15.67 -9.65
CA SER A 200 -19.91 -16.30 -10.76
C SER A 200 -19.00 -16.48 -11.99
N ILE A 201 -17.84 -15.81 -12.01
CA ILE A 201 -16.89 -15.87 -13.11
C ILE A 201 -15.81 -16.92 -12.79
N PRO A 202 -15.72 -18.00 -13.58
CA PRO A 202 -14.68 -19.02 -13.38
C PRO A 202 -13.31 -18.49 -13.81
N PHE A 203 -12.27 -18.96 -13.13
CA PHE A 203 -10.88 -18.78 -13.57
C PHE A 203 -10.62 -19.61 -14.84
N THR A 204 -10.07 -18.98 -15.87
CA THR A 204 -9.82 -19.61 -17.17
C THR A 204 -8.32 -19.74 -17.47
N PRO A 205 -7.92 -20.63 -18.40
CA PRO A 205 -6.53 -20.67 -18.88
C PRO A 205 -6.04 -19.36 -19.50
N ILE A 206 -6.95 -18.53 -20.02
CA ILE A 206 -6.63 -17.19 -20.55
C ILE A 206 -6.21 -16.28 -19.40
N ASP A 207 -6.95 -16.29 -18.28
CA ASP A 207 -6.61 -15.52 -17.08
C ASP A 207 -5.21 -15.92 -16.56
N ALA A 208 -4.92 -17.22 -16.55
CA ALA A 208 -3.60 -17.74 -16.20
C ALA A 208 -2.49 -17.21 -17.11
N ALA A 209 -2.73 -17.19 -18.43
CA ALA A 209 -1.77 -16.68 -19.40
C ALA A 209 -1.52 -15.17 -19.22
N VAL A 210 -2.58 -14.38 -19.02
CA VAL A 210 -2.47 -12.93 -18.78
C VAL A 210 -1.67 -12.63 -17.51
N ILE A 211 -1.90 -13.37 -16.41
CA ILE A 211 -1.14 -13.20 -15.17
C ILE A 211 0.34 -13.54 -15.37
N ARG A 212 0.65 -14.63 -16.06
CA ARG A 212 2.04 -15.02 -16.35
C ARG A 212 2.74 -14.01 -17.24
N ASP A 213 2.08 -13.52 -18.28
CA ASP A 213 2.67 -12.53 -19.19
C ASP A 213 2.91 -11.18 -18.49
N TRP A 214 2.00 -10.79 -17.59
CA TRP A 214 2.18 -9.60 -16.76
C TRP A 214 3.33 -9.76 -15.76
N ALA A 215 3.41 -10.90 -15.05
CA ALA A 215 4.52 -11.19 -14.16
C ALA A 215 5.87 -11.22 -14.91
N ARG A 216 5.92 -11.81 -16.10
CA ARG A 216 7.11 -11.79 -16.96
C ARG A 216 7.50 -10.37 -17.36
N SER A 217 6.54 -9.53 -17.72
CA SER A 217 6.82 -8.13 -18.07
C SER A 217 7.45 -7.39 -16.89
N LEU A 218 7.00 -7.66 -15.65
CA LEU A 218 7.61 -7.11 -14.43
C LEU A 218 9.05 -7.61 -14.26
N ASP A 219 9.30 -8.88 -14.51
CA ASP A 219 10.65 -9.48 -14.42
C ASP A 219 11.59 -8.89 -15.48
N ASP A 220 11.12 -8.67 -16.70
CA ASP A 220 11.88 -8.00 -17.78
C ASP A 220 12.22 -6.56 -17.39
N TRP A 221 11.25 -5.83 -16.81
CA TRP A 221 11.49 -4.49 -16.25
C TRP A 221 12.56 -4.51 -15.16
N LEU A 222 12.58 -5.51 -14.27
CA LEU A 222 13.59 -5.63 -13.21
C LEU A 222 14.99 -5.80 -13.81
N VAL A 223 15.12 -6.64 -14.84
CA VAL A 223 16.39 -6.87 -15.53
C VAL A 223 16.93 -5.58 -16.15
N GLU A 224 16.06 -4.76 -16.73
CA GLU A 224 16.44 -3.45 -17.25
C GLU A 224 16.83 -2.49 -16.11
N PHE A 225 16.01 -2.38 -15.07
CA PHE A 225 16.27 -1.53 -13.91
C PHE A 225 17.60 -1.88 -13.24
N ALA A 226 17.94 -3.16 -13.14
CA ALA A 226 19.22 -3.64 -12.61
C ALA A 226 20.44 -3.18 -13.43
N LYS A 227 20.28 -2.94 -14.73
CA LYS A 227 21.36 -2.47 -15.62
C LYS A 227 21.61 -0.97 -15.54
N THR A 228 20.63 -0.19 -15.10
CA THR A 228 20.73 1.27 -14.96
C THR A 228 21.58 1.60 -13.73
N GLY A 229 22.90 1.48 -13.81
CA GLY A 229 23.84 1.50 -12.67
C GLY A 229 24.14 2.86 -12.02
N ASP A 230 23.41 3.91 -12.36
CA ASP A 230 23.76 5.30 -11.98
C ASP A 230 23.06 5.83 -10.71
N GLU A 231 22.05 5.10 -10.19
CA GLU A 231 21.31 5.51 -8.99
C GLU A 231 21.92 4.94 -7.70
N THR A 232 21.91 5.72 -6.61
CA THR A 232 22.38 5.27 -5.29
C THR A 232 21.47 4.16 -4.72
N ASP A 233 22.02 3.24 -3.93
CA ASP A 233 21.25 2.16 -3.28
C ASP A 233 20.02 2.67 -2.49
N GLN A 234 20.13 3.88 -1.92
CA GLN A 234 19.04 4.52 -1.17
C GLN A 234 17.86 4.94 -2.06
N GLN A 235 18.10 5.32 -3.31
CA GLN A 235 17.04 5.66 -4.27
C GLN A 235 16.46 4.42 -4.94
N ARG A 236 17.27 3.37 -5.11
CA ARG A 236 16.86 2.13 -5.77
C ARG A 236 15.99 1.25 -4.87
N THR A 237 16.23 1.24 -3.57
CA THR A 237 15.54 0.35 -2.62
C THR A 237 14.01 0.53 -2.64
N PRO A 238 13.46 1.77 -2.57
CA PRO A 238 12.02 1.98 -2.67
C PRO A 238 11.40 1.49 -3.99
N VAL A 239 12.10 1.65 -5.11
CA VAL A 239 11.64 1.22 -6.43
C VAL A 239 11.66 -0.30 -6.55
N PHE A 240 12.74 -0.93 -6.07
CA PHE A 240 12.86 -2.39 -6.01
C PHE A 240 11.77 -3.02 -5.14
N ARG A 241 11.50 -2.40 -3.98
CA ARG A 241 10.38 -2.81 -3.12
C ARG A 241 9.06 -2.81 -3.88
N GLN A 242 8.76 -1.72 -4.60
CA GLN A 242 7.53 -1.60 -5.35
C GLN A 242 7.40 -2.73 -6.39
N TYR A 243 8.48 -3.11 -7.07
CA TYR A 243 8.46 -4.29 -7.95
C TYR A 243 8.13 -5.59 -7.20
N VAL A 244 8.81 -5.88 -6.08
CA VAL A 244 8.62 -7.13 -5.34
C VAL A 244 7.16 -7.29 -4.89
N LEU A 245 6.57 -6.21 -4.36
CA LEU A 245 5.20 -6.23 -3.86
C LEU A 245 4.18 -6.31 -4.99
N HIS A 246 4.37 -5.55 -6.08
CA HIS A 246 3.51 -5.63 -7.25
C HIS A 246 3.52 -7.01 -7.90
N ARG A 247 4.69 -7.64 -8.01
CA ARG A 247 4.81 -9.01 -8.52
C ARG A 247 4.01 -10.00 -7.68
N LEU A 248 4.06 -9.88 -6.35
CA LEU A 248 3.26 -10.70 -5.45
C LEU A 248 1.75 -10.45 -5.65
N VAL A 249 1.31 -9.20 -5.79
CA VAL A 249 -0.10 -8.89 -6.12
C VAL A 249 -0.53 -9.62 -7.38
N VAL A 250 0.22 -9.46 -8.47
CA VAL A 250 -0.12 -10.03 -9.79
C VAL A 250 -0.29 -11.55 -9.72
N LEU A 251 0.69 -12.25 -9.12
CA LEU A 251 0.65 -13.70 -9.01
C LEU A 251 -0.45 -14.21 -8.08
N SER A 252 -0.98 -13.35 -7.21
CA SER A 252 -1.98 -13.73 -6.21
C SER A 252 -3.41 -13.30 -6.52
N ILE A 253 -3.69 -12.67 -7.67
CA ILE A 253 -5.04 -12.17 -8.04
C ILE A 253 -6.15 -13.21 -7.85
N TYR A 254 -5.93 -14.46 -8.29
CA TYR A 254 -6.91 -15.54 -8.15
C TYR A 254 -6.72 -16.41 -6.91
N HIS A 255 -5.71 -16.16 -6.09
CA HIS A 255 -5.49 -16.94 -4.88
C HIS A 255 -6.68 -16.82 -3.91
N PRO A 256 -7.25 -15.63 -3.64
CA PRO A 256 -8.50 -15.49 -2.88
C PRO A 256 -9.68 -16.27 -3.50
N ALA A 257 -9.86 -16.19 -4.82
CA ALA A 257 -10.94 -16.88 -5.53
C ALA A 257 -10.83 -18.42 -5.44
N ARG A 258 -9.64 -18.95 -5.19
CA ARG A 258 -9.36 -20.38 -4.97
C ARG A 258 -9.45 -20.77 -3.48
N GLY A 259 -10.06 -19.93 -2.64
CA GLY A 259 -10.20 -20.17 -1.21
C GLY A 259 -8.90 -19.98 -0.44
N CYS A 260 -7.95 -19.22 -1.00
CA CYS A 260 -6.60 -19.04 -0.45
C CYS A 260 -5.89 -20.38 -0.23
N ASN A 261 -6.13 -21.39 -1.07
CA ASN A 261 -5.56 -22.72 -0.86
C ASN A 261 -4.46 -23.00 -1.91
N LEU A 262 -3.21 -23.05 -1.48
CA LEU A 262 -2.06 -23.38 -2.34
C LEU A 262 -2.08 -24.82 -2.87
N GLN A 263 -2.91 -25.68 -2.30
CA GLN A 263 -3.10 -27.08 -2.71
C GLN A 263 -4.38 -27.28 -3.53
N SER A 264 -5.03 -26.20 -4.01
CA SER A 264 -6.25 -26.36 -4.81
C SER A 264 -5.96 -27.12 -6.10
N ASN A 265 -6.85 -28.03 -6.54
CA ASN A 265 -6.67 -28.75 -7.82
C ASN A 265 -6.62 -27.82 -9.06
N SER A 266 -6.91 -26.54 -8.88
CA SER A 266 -6.89 -25.48 -9.88
C SER A 266 -5.57 -24.71 -9.96
N ILE A 267 -4.60 -24.97 -9.09
CA ILE A 267 -3.24 -24.40 -9.16
C ILE A 267 -2.25 -25.46 -9.64
N THR A 268 -1.43 -25.10 -10.62
CA THR A 268 -0.34 -25.97 -11.09
C THR A 268 0.86 -25.89 -10.13
N LEU A 269 1.70 -26.93 -10.09
CA LEU A 269 2.93 -26.92 -9.29
C LEU A 269 3.86 -25.75 -9.64
N HIS A 270 3.88 -25.35 -10.93
CA HIS A 270 4.66 -24.21 -11.39
C HIS A 270 4.12 -22.89 -10.84
N GLU A 271 2.81 -22.64 -10.93
CA GLU A 271 2.17 -21.45 -10.35
C GLU A 271 2.34 -21.40 -8.82
N GLN A 272 2.22 -22.55 -8.15
CA GLN A 272 2.45 -22.67 -6.70
C GLN A 272 3.90 -22.28 -6.36
N HIS A 273 4.86 -22.78 -7.12
CA HIS A 273 6.27 -22.47 -6.93
C HIS A 273 6.56 -20.98 -7.14
N GLU A 274 6.10 -20.39 -8.24
CA GLU A 274 6.31 -18.96 -8.53
C GLU A 274 5.71 -18.05 -7.45
N LEU A 275 4.50 -18.37 -6.98
CA LEU A 275 3.84 -17.62 -5.91
C LEU A 275 4.61 -17.72 -4.59
N LEU A 276 5.08 -18.92 -4.23
CA LEU A 276 5.89 -19.13 -3.02
C LEU A 276 7.23 -18.39 -3.08
N VAL A 277 7.91 -18.41 -4.23
CA VAL A 277 9.16 -17.66 -4.43
C VAL A 277 8.91 -16.15 -4.27
N SER A 278 7.84 -15.62 -4.86
CA SER A 278 7.48 -14.21 -4.73
C SER A 278 7.16 -13.81 -3.28
N ALA A 279 6.44 -14.67 -2.56
CA ALA A 279 6.09 -14.44 -1.16
C ALA A 279 7.33 -14.47 -0.26
N ARG A 280 8.25 -15.43 -0.45
CA ARG A 280 9.53 -15.48 0.29
C ARG A 280 10.40 -14.26 0.02
N ALA A 281 10.50 -13.83 -1.24
CA ALA A 281 11.22 -12.62 -1.61
C ALA A 281 10.66 -11.38 -0.87
N THR A 282 9.33 -11.28 -0.77
CA THR A 282 8.65 -10.21 -0.04
C THR A 282 9.00 -10.22 1.45
N LEU A 283 8.97 -11.38 2.12
CA LEU A 283 9.35 -11.47 3.54
C LEU A 283 10.84 -11.19 3.76
N LYS A 284 11.71 -11.67 2.87
CA LYS A 284 13.15 -11.39 2.92
C LYS A 284 13.43 -9.90 2.75
N LEU A 285 12.71 -9.22 1.86
CA LEU A 285 12.78 -7.77 1.71
C LEU A 285 12.37 -7.09 3.02
N HIS A 286 11.23 -7.45 3.61
CA HIS A 286 10.74 -6.85 4.84
C HIS A 286 11.74 -6.92 6.01
N VAL A 287 12.44 -8.05 6.17
CA VAL A 287 13.45 -8.23 7.21
C VAL A 287 14.66 -7.30 7.02
N ASN A 288 15.01 -6.99 5.79
CA ASN A 288 16.21 -6.22 5.45
C ASN A 288 15.94 -4.72 5.24
N ASP A 289 14.71 -4.34 4.89
CA ASP A 289 14.32 -2.96 4.64
C ASP A 289 13.66 -2.33 5.88
N ARG A 290 14.39 -1.39 6.49
CA ARG A 290 13.98 -0.63 7.68
C ARG A 290 13.22 0.65 7.36
N SER A 291 12.91 0.90 6.09
CA SER A 291 12.21 2.12 5.68
C SER A 291 10.74 2.09 6.07
N ILE A 292 10.06 3.20 5.79
CA ILE A 292 8.64 3.37 6.08
C ILE A 292 7.82 2.68 5.01
N TRP A 293 6.94 1.78 5.46
CA TRP A 293 6.00 0.99 4.65
C TRP A 293 4.61 1.65 4.62
N SER A 294 3.98 1.75 3.46
CA SER A 294 2.56 2.15 3.33
C SER A 294 1.64 1.09 3.94
N ASN A 295 0.36 1.40 4.13
CA ASN A 295 -0.57 0.40 4.63
C ASN A 295 -0.81 -0.71 3.60
N TRP A 296 -0.77 -0.38 2.30
CA TRP A 296 -0.77 -1.37 1.23
C TRP A 296 0.42 -2.33 1.34
N ASP A 297 1.63 -1.80 1.55
CA ASP A 297 2.82 -2.62 1.74
C ASP A 297 2.63 -3.63 2.87
N LEU A 298 2.07 -3.19 4.01
CA LEU A 298 1.80 -4.04 5.17
C LEU A 298 0.77 -5.13 4.86
N VAL A 299 -0.27 -4.82 4.06
CA VAL A 299 -1.22 -5.82 3.57
C VAL A 299 -0.49 -6.87 2.73
N MET A 300 0.40 -6.44 1.83
CA MET A 300 1.15 -7.36 0.95
C MET A 300 2.15 -8.22 1.72
N ILE A 301 2.84 -7.66 2.72
CA ILE A 301 3.73 -8.42 3.61
C ILE A 301 2.94 -9.45 4.41
N THR A 302 1.78 -9.06 4.95
CA THR A 302 0.89 -9.97 5.69
C THR A 302 0.41 -11.10 4.79
N TRP A 303 0.01 -10.77 3.56
CA TRP A 303 -0.40 -11.74 2.56
C TRP A 303 0.71 -12.73 2.17
N ALA A 304 1.93 -12.23 2.00
CA ALA A 304 3.12 -13.06 1.77
C ALA A 304 3.35 -14.06 2.90
N ALA A 305 3.22 -13.61 4.16
CA ALA A 305 3.34 -14.47 5.33
C ALA A 305 2.32 -15.61 5.32
N LEU A 306 1.06 -15.31 5.01
CA LEU A 306 -0.01 -16.31 4.93
C LEU A 306 0.27 -17.35 3.83
N ILE A 307 0.71 -16.91 2.64
CA ILE A 307 1.11 -17.81 1.54
C ILE A 307 2.25 -18.73 1.96
N VAL A 308 3.30 -18.18 2.61
CA VAL A 308 4.45 -18.98 3.05
C VAL A 308 4.07 -20.00 4.12
N LEU A 309 3.22 -19.61 5.09
CA LEU A 309 2.70 -20.53 6.11
C LEU A 309 1.95 -21.71 5.48
N GLN A 310 1.06 -21.43 4.52
CA GLN A 310 0.36 -22.47 3.77
C GLN A 310 1.30 -23.38 2.98
N GLY A 311 2.37 -22.80 2.40
CA GLY A 311 3.40 -23.56 1.70
C GLY A 311 4.15 -24.53 2.61
N VAL A 312 4.46 -24.09 3.83
CA VAL A 312 5.11 -24.94 4.85
C VAL A 312 4.19 -26.09 5.27
N GLU A 313 2.90 -25.81 5.53
CA GLU A 313 1.90 -26.83 5.82
C GLU A 313 1.73 -27.84 4.66
N ALA A 314 1.94 -27.40 3.42
CA ALA A 314 1.94 -28.24 2.22
C ALA A 314 3.23 -29.05 2.00
N GLY A 315 4.21 -28.99 2.90
CA GLY A 315 5.49 -29.69 2.76
C GLY A 315 6.48 -29.01 1.80
N ALA A 316 6.20 -27.78 1.35
CA ALA A 316 7.10 -26.99 0.52
C ALA A 316 8.09 -26.12 1.34
N GLY A 317 8.29 -26.44 2.62
CA GLY A 317 9.23 -25.73 3.49
C GLY A 317 10.67 -25.81 2.99
N GLU A 318 11.38 -24.69 2.96
CA GLU A 318 12.84 -24.69 2.74
C GLU A 318 13.54 -25.28 3.98
N GLN A 319 14.59 -26.08 3.76
CA GLN A 319 15.37 -26.69 4.85
C GLN A 319 16.21 -25.66 5.64
N ASP A 320 16.38 -24.45 5.11
CA ASP A 320 17.05 -23.36 5.82
C ASP A 320 16.06 -22.73 6.82
N GLY A 321 16.27 -23.01 8.10
CA GLY A 321 15.50 -22.51 9.25
C GLY A 321 15.56 -20.99 9.48
N THR A 322 15.85 -20.20 8.45
CA THR A 322 16.07 -18.75 8.53
C THR A 322 14.77 -17.94 8.49
N PHE A 323 13.63 -18.55 8.11
CA PHE A 323 12.34 -17.85 7.96
C PHE A 323 11.38 -17.96 9.16
N LEU A 324 11.75 -18.68 10.23
CA LEU A 324 10.94 -18.84 11.45
C LEU A 324 11.09 -17.79 12.59
N PRO A 325 11.79 -16.64 12.48
CA PRO A 325 11.72 -15.64 13.56
C PRO A 325 10.38 -14.90 13.65
N LEU A 326 9.63 -14.76 12.55
CA LEU A 326 8.43 -13.89 12.52
C LEU A 326 7.17 -14.53 13.12
N ALA A 327 7.03 -15.86 13.04
CA ALA A 327 5.89 -16.56 13.64
C ALA A 327 6.04 -16.72 15.17
N SER A 328 7.28 -16.69 15.69
CA SER A 328 7.57 -16.86 17.12
C SER A 328 7.52 -15.54 17.92
N SER A 329 7.67 -14.38 17.28
CA SER A 329 7.57 -13.07 17.95
C SER A 329 6.13 -12.56 18.15
N HIS A 330 5.14 -13.12 17.45
CA HIS A 330 3.72 -12.82 17.66
C HIS A 330 2.93 -13.94 18.35
N SER A 331 3.59 -15.01 18.76
CA SER A 331 3.00 -16.11 19.54
C SER A 331 3.66 -16.23 20.92
N SER A 332 3.68 -15.15 21.69
CA SER A 332 3.74 -15.27 23.16
C SER A 332 2.32 -15.19 23.74
N PRO A 333 1.98 -16.06 24.69
CA PRO A 333 0.63 -16.57 24.85
C PRO A 333 -0.31 -15.51 25.45
N LEU A 334 -1.52 -15.43 24.89
CA LEU A 334 -2.72 -15.20 25.69
C LEU A 334 -2.68 -16.20 26.84
N THR A 335 -2.18 -15.72 27.97
CA THR A 335 -1.92 -16.50 29.17
C THR A 335 -3.22 -17.18 29.56
N ARG A 336 -3.23 -18.51 29.45
CA ARG A 336 -4.12 -19.40 30.19
C ARG A 336 -4.17 -18.88 31.62
N HIS A 337 -5.30 -18.26 31.99
CA HIS A 337 -5.63 -18.04 33.38
C HIS A 337 -5.57 -19.41 34.07
N ARG A 338 -4.61 -19.53 34.99
CA ARG A 338 -4.45 -20.65 35.90
C ARG A 338 -5.76 -20.87 36.65
N LEU A 339 -6.50 -21.90 36.27
CA LEU A 339 -7.29 -22.67 37.22
C LEU A 339 -6.52 -23.97 37.48
N SER A 340 -5.68 -23.98 38.51
CA SER A 340 -5.65 -25.10 39.45
C SER A 340 -4.75 -24.80 40.66
N LYS A 341 -5.35 -25.05 41.82
CA LYS A 341 -4.75 -25.56 43.07
C LYS A 341 -3.97 -24.57 43.94
N CYS A 342 -4.71 -24.02 44.90
CA CYS A 342 -4.23 -23.65 46.22
C CYS A 342 -3.47 -24.82 46.88
N PRO A 343 -2.31 -24.58 47.51
CA PRO A 343 -1.77 -25.48 48.51
C PRO A 343 -2.30 -25.11 49.89
N HIS A 344 -2.79 -26.14 50.59
CA HIS A 344 -3.09 -26.11 52.02
C HIS A 344 -1.86 -25.74 52.84
N THR A 345 -2.01 -24.82 53.78
CA THR A 345 -1.28 -24.82 55.05
C THR A 345 -2.28 -24.84 56.20
N TYR A 346 -2.11 -25.86 57.05
CA TYR A 346 -2.80 -26.07 58.32
C TYR A 346 -2.38 -25.03 59.37
N GLY A 347 -3.27 -24.69 60.32
CA GLY A 347 -2.86 -24.10 61.60
C GLY A 347 -3.91 -23.35 62.43
N SER A 348 -4.82 -24.11 63.04
CA SER A 348 -5.56 -23.94 64.33
C SER A 348 -5.42 -22.69 65.23
N ALA A 349 -6.57 -22.37 65.86
CA ALA A 349 -6.84 -21.73 67.17
C ALA A 349 -6.63 -20.20 67.28
N ALA A 350 -7.53 -19.40 67.88
CA ALA A 350 -8.65 -19.66 68.79
C ALA A 350 -9.80 -18.67 68.55
#